data_AF-A0A392LZQ2-F1
#
_entry.id   AF-A0A392LZQ2-F1
#
_cell.length_a   1.000
_cell.length_b   1.000
_cell.length_c   1.000
_cell.angle_alpha   90.00
_cell.angle_beta   90.00
_cell.angle_gamma   90.00
#
_symmetry.space_group_name_H-M   'P 1'
#
loop_
_entity.id
_entity.type
_entity.pdbx_description
1 polymer ?
#
loop_
_entity_poly.entity_id
_entity_poly.type
_entity_poly.pdbx_seq_one_letter_code
_entity_poly.pdbx_strand_id
1 'polypeptide(L)' 'MNTLNPKSLQWAVTLSDVSEDSFGWGMGLGGIGADHFQAEAYLKFNMGDKFCLKPGFAYATDGNSGIGALMLRSTWSL' A
#
# COMPACT_ATOMS: atom_id res chain seq x y z
N MET A 1 -15.22 12.54 -30.91
CA MET A 1 -14.42 13.01 -29.77
C MET A 1 -14.78 12.13 -28.59
N ASN A 2 -13.87 11.23 -28.19
CA ASN A 2 -14.11 10.36 -27.03
C ASN A 2 -14.06 11.25 -25.78
N THR A 3 -15.19 11.44 -25.12
CA THR A 3 -15.28 12.11 -23.83
C THR A 3 -14.51 11.26 -22.82
N LEU A 4 -13.29 11.67 -22.48
CA LEU A 4 -12.58 11.13 -21.33
C LEU A 4 -13.47 11.37 -20.12
N ASN A 5 -14.10 10.31 -19.62
CA ASN A 5 -14.95 10.40 -18.44
C ASN A 5 -14.05 10.82 -17.28
N PRO A 6 -14.25 11.99 -16.65
CA PRO A 6 -13.38 12.47 -15.57
C PRO A 6 -13.35 11.51 -14.36
N LYS A 7 -14.27 10.53 -14.31
CA LYS A 7 -14.30 9.43 -13.33
C LYS A 7 -13.27 8.31 -13.58
N SER A 8 -12.43 8.36 -14.61
CA SER A 8 -11.53 7.26 -14.97
C SER A 8 -10.05 7.46 -14.60
N LEU A 9 -9.68 8.57 -13.95
CA LEU A 9 -8.28 8.79 -13.58
C LEU A 9 -7.92 7.92 -12.36
N GLN A 10 -7.17 6.86 -12.63
CA GLN A 10 -6.53 6.04 -11.59
C GLN A 10 -5.17 6.62 -11.28
N TRP A 11 -4.85 6.74 -10.00
CA TRP A 11 -3.55 7.23 -9.57
C TRP A 11 -3.10 6.44 -8.34
N ALA A 12 -1.79 6.31 -8.21
CA ALA A 12 -1.16 5.74 -7.03
C ALA A 12 0.20 6.40 -6.81
N VAL A 13 0.54 6.62 -5.55
CA VAL A 13 1.83 7.13 -5.10
C VAL A 13 2.31 6.16 -4.02
N THR A 14 3.54 5.68 -4.17
CA THR A 14 4.18 4.81 -3.19
C THR A 14 5.47 5.46 -2.74
N LEU A 15 5.66 5.52 -1.43
CA LEU A 15 6.89 5.98 -0.81
C LEU A 15 7.38 4.87 0.10
N SER A 16 8.57 4.35 -0.18
CA SER A 16 9.17 3.31 0.63
C SER A 16 10.64 3.59 0.85
N ASP A 17 11.11 3.19 2.02
CA ASP A 17 12.54 3.04 2.25
C ASP A 17 13.05 1.82 1.47
N VAL A 18 14.01 2.06 0.58
CA VAL A 18 14.62 1.05 -0.30
C VAL A 18 15.94 0.53 0.30
N SER A 19 16.33 1.01 1.47
CA SER A 19 17.52 0.52 2.17
C SER A 19 17.46 -1.01 2.36
N GLU A 20 18.62 -1.65 2.24
CA GLU A 20 18.81 -3.07 2.54
C GLU A 20 18.90 -3.34 4.06
N ASP A 21 18.62 -2.33 4.88
CA ASP A 21 18.78 -2.39 6.32
C ASP A 21 17.83 -3.42 6.96
N SER A 22 18.17 -3.82 8.19
CA SER A 22 17.37 -4.76 8.99
C SER A 22 15.95 -4.26 9.26
N PHE A 23 15.72 -2.96 9.10
CA PHE A 23 14.43 -2.29 9.29
C PHE A 23 14.15 -1.37 8.11
N GLY A 24 12.90 -1.32 7.66
CA GLY A 24 12.42 -0.39 6.66
C GLY A 24 10.93 -0.10 6.82
N TRP A 25 10.39 0.73 5.95
CA TRP A 25 8.98 1.09 5.97
C TRP A 25 8.49 1.44 4.57
N GLY A 26 7.17 1.44 4.38
CA GLY A 26 6.58 1.98 3.18
C GLY A 26 5.14 2.42 3.40
N MET A 27 4.70 3.34 2.56
CA MET A 27 3.35 3.83 2.49
C MET A 27 2.90 3.94 1.05
N GLY A 28 1.62 3.70 0.81
CA GLY A 28 0.98 3.81 -0.49
C GLY A 28 -0.30 4.59 -0.36
N LEU A 29 -0.57 5.46 -1.32
CA LEU A 29 -1.84 6.17 -1.47
C LEU A 29 -2.31 5.98 -2.90
N GLY A 30 -3.60 5.78 -3.10
CA GLY A 30 -4.15 5.66 -4.45
C GLY A 30 -5.63 5.93 -4.48
N GLY A 31 -6.16 6.02 -5.69
CA GLY A 31 -7.58 6.28 -5.88
C GLY A 31 -8.03 6.21 -7.32
N ILE A 32 -9.35 6.22 -7.48
CA ILE A 32 -10.03 6.29 -8.77
C ILE A 32 -11.05 7.43 -8.68
N GLY A 33 -10.81 8.50 -9.44
CA GLY A 33 -11.65 9.70 -9.36
C GLY A 33 -11.65 10.33 -7.96
N ALA A 34 -12.82 10.78 -7.48
CA ALA A 34 -13.00 11.43 -6.18
C ALA A 34 -13.62 10.52 -5.11
N ASP A 35 -14.20 9.39 -5.50
CA ASP A 35 -15.04 8.55 -4.62
C ASP A 35 -14.30 7.31 -4.09
N HIS A 36 -13.20 6.90 -4.72
CA HIS A 36 -12.36 5.78 -4.30
C HIS A 36 -11.00 6.28 -3.83
N PHE A 37 -10.69 6.01 -2.56
CA PHE A 37 -9.39 6.31 -1.96
C PHE A 37 -8.87 5.09 -1.22
N GLN A 38 -7.58 4.83 -1.34
CA GLN A 38 -6.89 3.73 -0.67
C GLN A 38 -5.59 4.24 -0.07
N ALA A 39 -5.30 3.79 1.14
CA ALA A 39 -4.08 4.10 1.84
C ALA A 39 -3.53 2.82 2.48
N GLU A 40 -2.23 2.61 2.39
CA GLU A 40 -1.53 1.53 3.07
C GLU A 40 -0.26 2.05 3.73
N ALA A 41 0.11 1.43 4.84
CA ALA A 41 1.39 1.65 5.49
C ALA A 41 1.89 0.34 6.07
N TYR A 42 3.19 0.09 5.97
CA TYR A 42 3.82 -1.10 6.53
C TYR A 42 5.20 -0.78 7.11
N LEU A 43 5.59 -1.60 8.08
CA LEU A 43 6.97 -1.72 8.54
C LEU A 43 7.57 -2.98 7.92
N LYS A 44 8.89 -3.01 7.73
CA LYS A 44 9.65 -4.13 7.19
C LYS A 44 10.72 -4.50 8.18
N PHE A 45 10.74 -5.76 8.60
CA PHE A 45 11.74 -6.33 9.48
C PHE A 45 12.44 -7.45 8.74
N ASN A 46 13.71 -7.26 8.39
CA ASN A 46 14.56 -8.29 7.82
C ASN A 46 15.34 -8.97 8.95
N MET A 47 15.14 -10.27 9.15
CA MET A 47 15.93 -11.08 10.08
C MET A 47 16.96 -11.87 9.26
N GLY A 48 18.02 -11.16 8.88
CA GLY A 48 19.00 -11.61 7.88
C GLY A 48 18.38 -11.72 6.48
N ASP A 49 19.04 -12.48 5.61
CA ASP A 49 18.66 -12.57 4.19
C ASP A 49 17.55 -13.59 3.91
N LYS A 50 17.15 -14.34 4.95
CA LYS A 50 16.26 -15.50 4.83
C LYS A 50 14.82 -15.25 5.21
N PHE A 51 14.59 -14.28 6.09
CA PHE A 51 13.27 -14.03 6.64
C PHE A 51 12.98 -12.54 6.67
N CYS A 52 11.83 -12.15 6.12
CA CYS A 52 11.32 -10.80 6.22
C CYS A 52 9.85 -10.81 6.64
N LEU A 53 9.54 -9.98 7.63
CA LEU A 53 8.20 -9.78 8.16
C LEU A 53 7.76 -8.34 7.91
N LYS A 54 6.55 -8.17 7.40
CA LYS A 54 5.96 -6.86 7.09
C LYS A 54 4.56 -6.72 7.71
N PRO A 55 4.44 -6.29 8.97
CA PRO A 55 3.16 -5.85 9.52
C PRO A 55 2.76 -4.52 8.88
N GLY A 56 1.48 -4.34 8.65
CA GLY A 56 0.95 -3.14 8.04
C GLY A 56 -0.53 -2.95 8.29
N PHE A 57 -1.03 -1.86 7.75
CA PHE A 57 -2.42 -1.44 7.81
C PHE A 57 -2.82 -0.95 6.43
N ALA A 58 -4.04 -1.29 6.02
CA ALA A 58 -4.69 -0.75 4.83
C ALA A 58 -6.02 -0.14 5.20
N TYR A 59 -6.37 0.91 4.48
CA TYR A 59 -7.67 1.56 4.52
C TYR A 59 -8.14 1.81 3.10
N ALA A 60 -9.39 1.48 2.81
CA ALA A 60 -10.00 1.71 1.50
C ALA A 60 -11.38 2.30 1.68
N THR A 61 -11.74 3.25 0.82
CA THR A 61 -13.09 3.83 0.73
C THR A 61 -13.70 3.59 -0.64
N ASP A 62 -15.01 3.39 -0.62
CA ASP A 62 -15.88 3.35 -1.79
C ASP A 62 -17.11 4.22 -1.50
N GLY A 63 -17.08 5.45 -2.01
CA GLY A 63 -18.09 6.47 -1.73
C GLY A 63 -18.13 6.81 -0.24
N ASN A 64 -19.27 6.53 0.42
CA ASN A 64 -19.47 6.83 1.84
C ASN A 64 -19.11 5.66 2.78
N SER A 65 -18.63 4.54 2.25
CA SER A 65 -18.22 3.36 3.03
C SER A 65 -16.71 3.22 3.05
N GLY A 66 -16.16 2.78 4.18
CA GLY A 66 -14.74 2.53 4.34
C GLY A 66 -14.47 1.23 5.08
N ILE A 67 -13.35 0.60 4.77
CA ILE A 67 -12.85 -0.60 5.45
C ILE A 67 -11.40 -0.40 5.84
N GLY A 68 -11.07 -0.73 7.10
CA GLY A 68 -9.71 -0.80 7.61
C GLY A 68 -9.33 -2.25 7.87
N ALA A 69 -8.09 -2.62 7.55
CA ALA A 69 -7.56 -3.96 7.76
C ALA A 69 -6.13 -3.91 8.28
N LEU A 70 -5.81 -4.80 9.23
CA LEU A 70 -4.43 -5.10 9.60
C LEU A 70 -3.91 -6.19 8.68
N MET A 71 -2.68 -6.03 8.21
CA MET A 71 -2.02 -6.95 7.29
C MET A 71 -0.71 -7.43 7.89
N LEU A 72 -0.37 -8.69 7.63
CA LEU A 72 0.92 -9.25 7.97
C LEU A 72 1.43 -10.06 6.78
N ARG A 73 2.47 -9.56 6.11
CA ARG A 73 3.12 -10.26 5.01
C ARG A 73 4.42 -10.87 5.51
N SER A 74 4.64 -12.14 5.20
CA SER A 74 5.84 -12.86 5.59
C SER A 74 6.47 -13.48 4.34
N THR A 75 7.77 -13.26 4.16
CA THR A 75 8.55 -13.77 3.02
C THR A 75 9.75 -14.53 3.52
N TRP A 76 9.99 -15.69 2.91
CA TRP A 76 11.01 -16.66 3.33
C TRP A 76 11.80 -17.10 2.10
N SER A 77 13.11 -17.27 2.24
CA SER A 77 13.99 -17.90 1.24
C SER A 77 14.74 -19.08 1.87
N LEU A 78 14.98 -20.14 1.07
CA LEU A 78 15.73 -21.34 1.49
C LEU A 78 17.24 -21.08 1.50
#